data_AF-A0A840BVP0-F1
#
_entry.id   AF-A0A840BVP0-F1
#
_cell.length_a   1.000
_cell.length_b   1.000
_cell.length_c   1.000
_cell.angle_alpha   90.00
_cell.angle_beta   90.00
_cell.angle_gamma   90.00
#
_symmetry.space_group_name_H-M   'P 1'
#
loop_
_entity.id
_entity.type
_entity.pdbx_description
1 polymer ?
#
loop_
_entity_poly.entity_id
_entity_poly.type
_entity_poly.pdbx_seq_one_letter_code
_entity_poly.pdbx_strand_id
1 'polypeptide(L)'
;MKIDGAAADRRDVLPRSLPPRGVNRVEAARYIGVSPTTFDEMVKDGRMPKPKRVGSRTIWDVRALDFAFDALPTDGAPADVWARFEV
;
A
#
# COMPACT_ATOMS: atom_id res chain seq x y z
N MET A 1 5.26 -39.56 -8.25
CA MET A 1 4.79 -38.17 -8.05
C MET A 1 5.78 -37.48 -7.13
N LYS A 2 6.78 -36.82 -7.70
CA LYS A 2 7.74 -36.02 -6.93
C LYS A 2 7.05 -34.69 -6.66
N ILE A 3 6.75 -34.41 -5.40
CA ILE A 3 6.45 -33.05 -5.01
C ILE A 3 7.78 -32.32 -5.02
N ASP A 4 8.09 -31.69 -6.15
CA ASP A 4 9.22 -30.78 -6.22
C ASP A 4 8.92 -29.67 -5.20
N GLY A 5 9.75 -29.61 -4.16
CA GLY A 5 9.73 -28.55 -3.17
C GLY A 5 10.15 -27.24 -3.82
N ALA A 6 9.25 -26.65 -4.60
CA ALA A 6 9.33 -25.24 -4.94
C ALA A 6 9.37 -24.51 -3.61
N ALA A 7 10.46 -23.78 -3.35
CA ALA A 7 10.55 -22.91 -2.20
C ALA A 7 9.31 -22.02 -2.22
N ALA A 8 8.35 -22.29 -1.32
CA ALA A 8 7.12 -21.52 -1.20
C ALA A 8 7.52 -20.05 -1.26
N ASP A 9 6.85 -19.25 -2.11
CA ASP A 9 7.05 -17.80 -2.07
C ASP A 9 6.94 -17.44 -0.59
N ARG A 10 7.89 -16.66 -0.04
CA ARG A 10 7.83 -16.28 1.37
C ARG A 10 6.51 -15.56 1.71
N ARG A 11 5.79 -15.08 0.69
CA ARG A 11 4.43 -14.55 0.75
C ARG A 11 3.34 -15.62 0.95
N ASP A 12 3.58 -16.88 0.60
CA ASP A 12 2.64 -18.01 0.71
C ASP A 12 2.65 -18.69 2.09
N VAL A 13 3.46 -18.19 3.04
CA VAL A 13 3.47 -18.70 4.42
C VAL A 13 2.19 -18.30 5.16
N LEU A 14 1.53 -17.21 4.75
CA LEU A 14 0.27 -16.77 5.32
C LEU A 14 -0.92 -17.29 4.49
N PRO A 15 -2.06 -17.60 5.13
CA PRO A 15 -3.30 -17.85 4.41
C PRO A 15 -3.65 -16.66 3.51
N ARG A 16 -4.25 -16.93 2.35
CA ARG A 16 -4.66 -15.89 1.38
C ARG A 16 -5.61 -14.84 1.97
N SER A 17 -6.35 -15.19 3.02
CA SER A 17 -7.24 -14.27 3.77
C SER A 17 -6.49 -13.29 4.67
N LEU A 18 -5.19 -13.48 4.89
CA LEU A 18 -4.35 -12.64 5.72
C LEU A 18 -3.18 -12.08 4.88
N PRO A 19 -3.42 -11.11 4.00
CA PRO A 19 -2.36 -10.51 3.22
C PRO A 19 -1.32 -9.82 4.14
N PRO A 20 -0.04 -9.78 3.75
CA PRO A 20 0.99 -9.10 4.52
C PRO A 20 0.67 -7.63 4.74
N ARG A 21 0.81 -7.15 5.98
CA ARG A 21 0.63 -5.72 6.30
C ARG A 21 1.77 -4.84 5.79
N GLY A 22 2.99 -5.38 5.76
CA GLY A 22 4.19 -4.69 5.31
C GLY A 22 4.52 -5.05 3.87
N VAL A 23 4.58 -4.04 3.00
CA VAL A 23 4.88 -4.19 1.58
C VAL A 23 6.17 -3.46 1.20
N ASN A 24 6.87 -3.96 0.18
CA ASN A 24 8.04 -3.28 -0.37
C ASN A 24 7.63 -2.13 -1.32
N ARG A 25 8.61 -1.35 -1.79
CA ARG A 25 8.39 -0.19 -2.68
C ARG A 25 7.55 -0.53 -3.93
N VAL A 26 7.86 -1.64 -4.60
CA VAL A 26 7.17 -2.02 -5.84
C VAL A 26 5.75 -2.46 -5.54
N GLU A 27 5.55 -3.24 -4.48
CA GLU A 27 4.22 -3.66 -4.03
C GLU A 27 3.36 -2.46 -3.61
N ALA A 28 3.91 -1.50 -2.86
CA ALA A 28 3.22 -0.27 -2.47
C ALA A 28 2.78 0.57 -3.68
N ALA A 29 3.66 0.74 -4.67
CA ALA A 29 3.33 1.45 -5.91
C ALA A 29 2.21 0.76 -6.68
N ARG A 30 2.27 -0.58 -6.80
CA ARG A 30 1.23 -1.38 -7.46
C ARG A 30 -0.09 -1.33 -6.71
N TYR A 31 -0.05 -1.35 -5.38
CA TYR A 31 -1.23 -1.29 -4.53
C TYR A 31 -2.07 -0.04 -4.80
N ILE A 32 -1.43 1.13 -4.94
CA ILE A 32 -2.13 2.39 -5.26
C ILE A 32 -2.23 2.68 -6.78
N GLY A 33 -1.84 1.72 -7.63
CA GLY A 33 -2.01 1.83 -9.09
C GLY A 33 -1.01 2.72 -9.84
N VAL A 34 0.20 2.97 -9.30
CA VAL A 34 1.21 3.84 -9.94
C VAL A 34 2.53 3.13 -10.25
N SER A 35 3.41 3.78 -11.01
CA SER A 35 4.78 3.30 -11.23
C SER A 35 5.64 3.47 -9.95
N PRO A 36 6.67 2.65 -9.71
CA PRO A 36 7.53 2.82 -8.54
C PRO A 36 8.22 4.20 -8.48
N THR A 37 8.57 4.78 -9.63
CA THR A 37 9.17 6.12 -9.69
C THR A 37 8.17 7.19 -9.27
N THR A 38 6.95 7.12 -9.79
CA THR A 38 5.84 8.01 -9.38
C THR A 38 5.55 7.88 -7.88
N PHE A 39 5.60 6.66 -7.35
CA PHE A 39 5.44 6.44 -5.91
C PHE A 39 6.53 7.13 -5.09
N ASP A 40 7.80 7.07 -5.52
CA ASP A 40 8.88 7.79 -4.83
C ASP A 40 8.67 9.30 -4.84
N GLU A 41 8.16 9.86 -5.94
CA GLU A 41 7.80 11.28 -6.03
C GLU A 41 6.69 11.63 -5.06
N MET A 42 5.63 10.81 -4.99
CA MET A 42 4.54 10.97 -4.01
C MET A 42 5.02 10.86 -2.56
N VAL A 43 6.00 10.01 -2.27
CA VAL A 43 6.60 9.93 -0.93
C VAL A 43 7.46 11.16 -0.64
N LYS A 44 8.18 11.66 -1.66
CA LYS A 44 9.05 12.84 -1.55
C LYS A 44 8.25 14.12 -1.33
N ASP A 45 7.13 14.29 -2.03
CA ASP A 45 6.26 15.47 -1.92
C ASP A 45 5.24 15.40 -0.78
N GLY A 46 5.15 14.25 -0.10
CA GLY A 46 4.34 14.07 1.10
C GLY A 46 2.91 13.60 0.85
N ARG A 47 2.54 13.30 -0.40
CA ARG A 47 1.26 12.65 -0.75
C ARG A 47 1.16 11.22 -0.23
N MET A 48 2.29 10.52 -0.09
CA MET A 48 2.36 9.15 0.43
C MET A 48 3.25 9.07 1.68
N PRO A 49 3.02 8.10 2.59
CA PRO A 49 3.77 7.99 3.82
C PRO A 49 5.23 7.60 3.57
N LYS A 50 6.12 8.08 4.44
CA LYS A 50 7.51 7.62 4.49
C LYS A 50 7.58 6.15 4.96
N PRO A 51 8.53 5.35 4.45
CA PRO A 51 8.67 3.96 4.85
C PRO A 51 9.12 3.81 6.30
N LYS A 52 8.77 2.68 6.90
CA LYS A 52 9.41 2.15 8.10
C LYS A 52 10.74 1.49 7.72
N ARG A 53 11.77 1.70 8.53
CA ARG A 53 13.07 1.01 8.42
C ARG A 53 13.14 -0.07 9.49
N VAL A 54 13.23 -1.33 9.06
CA VAL A 54 13.35 -2.50 9.95
C VAL A 54 14.63 -3.22 9.56
N GLY A 55 15.73 -2.90 10.25
CA GLY A 55 17.08 -3.30 9.83
C GLY A 55 17.40 -2.76 8.43
N SER A 56 17.79 -3.64 7.50
CA SER A 56 18.06 -3.29 6.11
C SER A 56 16.80 -3.19 5.24
N ARG A 57 15.63 -3.60 5.75
CA ARG A 57 14.39 -3.61 4.96
C ARG A 57 13.67 -2.27 5.05
N THR A 58 13.11 -1.89 3.92
CA THR A 58 12.28 -0.69 3.75
C THR A 58 10.86 -1.14 3.47
N ILE A 59 9.96 -0.83 4.38
CA ILE A 59 8.61 -1.41 4.40
C ILE A 59 7.59 -0.28 4.52
N TRP A 60 6.56 -0.33 3.69
CA TRP A 60 5.38 0.51 3.82
C TRP A 60 4.26 -0.28 4.49
N ASP A 61 3.54 0.37 5.39
CA ASP A 61 2.34 -0.20 6.02
C ASP A 61 1.15 0.06 5.12
N VAL A 62 0.48 -1.01 4.67
CA VAL A 62 -0.70 -0.90 3.78
C VAL A 62 -1.75 0.03 4.36
N ARG A 63 -2.00 0.00 5.68
CA ARG A 63 -2.99 0.89 6.31
C ARG A 63 -2.62 2.36 6.20
N ALA A 64 -1.32 2.67 6.28
CA ALA A 64 -0.85 4.04 6.12
C ALA A 64 -0.96 4.50 4.64
N LEU A 65 -0.81 3.57 3.70
CA LEU A 65 -1.09 3.84 2.29
C LEU A 65 -2.56 4.13 2.07
N ASP A 66 -3.48 3.33 2.64
CA ASP A 66 -4.93 3.54 2.56
C ASP A 66 -5.30 4.95 3.04
N PHE A 67 -4.91 5.30 4.28
CA PHE A 67 -5.22 6.62 4.84
C PHE A 67 -4.65 7.79 4.01
N ALA A 68 -3.45 7.64 3.46
CA ALA A 68 -2.86 8.69 2.65
C ALA A 68 -3.52 8.80 1.27
N PHE A 69 -3.95 7.67 0.69
CA PHE A 69 -4.65 7.62 -0.57
C PHE A 69 -6.04 8.23 -0.46
N ASP A 70 -6.80 7.88 0.59
CA ASP A 70 -8.11 8.45 0.88
C ASP A 70 -8.06 9.97 1.09
N ALA A 71 -6.93 10.48 1.58
CA ALA A 71 -6.70 11.91 1.78
C ALA A 71 -6.27 12.66 0.51
N LEU A 72 -6.02 11.97 -0.61
CA LEU A 72 -5.69 12.64 -1.88
C LEU A 72 -6.91 13.44 -2.37
N PRO A 73 -6.68 14.63 -2.97
CA PRO A 73 -7.76 15.39 -3.57
C PRO A 73 -8.41 14.56 -4.69
N THR A 74 -9.73 14.46 -4.65
CA THR A 74 -10.52 13.90 -5.75
C THR A 74 -10.89 15.05 -6.69
N ASP A 75 -10.52 14.94 -7.97
CA ASP A 75 -10.86 15.96 -8.96
C ASP A 75 -12.37 16.17 -9.03
N GLY A 76 -12.81 17.42 -8.81
CA GLY A 76 -14.21 17.82 -8.91
C GLY A 76 -15.14 17.35 -7.78
N ALA A 77 -14.62 16.72 -6.71
CA ALA A 77 -15.45 16.37 -5.56
C ALA A 77 -15.72 17.62 -4.69
N PRO A 78 -16.99 17.95 -4.37
CA PRO A 78 -17.26 18.89 -3.30
C PRO A 78 -16.74 18.29 -1.99
N ALA A 79 -16.16 19.14 -1.13
CA ALA A 79 -15.43 18.74 0.08
C ALA A 79 -16.25 17.94 1.11
N ASP A 80 -17.55 17.73 0.87
CA ASP A 80 -18.52 17.27 1.85
C ASP A 80 -19.58 16.30 1.26
N VAL A 81 -19.20 15.37 0.37
CA VAL A 81 -20.16 14.37 -0.17
C VAL A 81 -20.82 13.51 0.93
N TRP A 82 -20.19 13.42 2.12
CA TRP A 82 -20.68 12.65 3.28
C TRP A 82 -21.36 13.49 4.38
N ALA A 83 -21.42 14.81 4.27
CA ALA A 83 -22.03 15.67 5.30
C ALA A 83 -23.57 15.74 5.26
N ARG A 84 -24.22 14.97 4.35
CA ARG A 84 -25.68 15.02 4.12
C ARG A 84 -26.50 13.93 4.82
N PHE A 85 -25.90 13.11 5.67
CA PHE A 85 -26.70 12.17 6.48
C PHE A 85 -27.00 12.78 7.85
N GLU A 86 -27.94 13.72 7.88
CA GLU A 86 -28.75 13.96 9.07
C GLU A 86 -29.82 12.85 9.13
N VAL A 87 -29.76 12.01 10.16
CA VAL A 87 -30.84 11.13 10.62
C VAL A 87 -30.99 11.31 12.12
#